data_AF-A0A958S6V6-F1
#
_entry.id   AF-A0A958S6V6-F1
#
_cell.length_a   1.000
_cell.length_b   1.000
_cell.length_c   1.000
_cell.angle_alpha   90.00
_cell.angle_beta   90.00
_cell.angle_gamma   90.00
#
_symmetry.space_group_name_H-M   'P 1'
#
loop_
_entity.id
_entity.type
_entity.pdbx_description
1 polymer ?
#
loop_
_entity_poly.entity_id
_entity_poly.type
_entity_poly.pdbx_seq_one_letter_code
_entity_poly.pdbx_strand_id
1 'polypeptide(L)' 'MKYQSQKVAYWFFAVCMLLFGLQLIYGFIMAFAHMGYDGLHSIIPFNTARATHTNLLVMWLLSGFMGAAYYIIPE' A
#
# COMPACT_ATOMS: atom_id res chain seq x y z
N MET A 1 22.09 -5.36 -11.13
CA MET A 1 21.78 -4.05 -11.75
C MET A 1 22.91 -3.71 -12.71
N LYS A 2 22.59 -3.57 -13.99
CA LYS A 2 23.58 -3.26 -15.03
C LYS A 2 23.97 -1.77 -14.99
N TYR A 3 23.02 -0.90 -14.64
CA TYR A 3 23.22 0.54 -14.45
C TYR A 3 23.03 0.94 -12.98
N GLN A 4 23.81 1.91 -12.50
CA GLN A 4 23.67 2.42 -11.14
C GLN A 4 22.30 3.10 -10.90
N SER A 5 21.69 3.65 -11.95
CA SER A 5 20.37 4.29 -11.90
C SER A 5 19.23 3.32 -11.56
N GLN A 6 19.37 2.01 -11.85
CA GLN A 6 18.38 0.99 -11.46
C GLN A 6 18.22 0.85 -9.94
N LYS A 7 19.19 1.32 -9.13
CA LYS A 7 19.11 1.28 -7.66
C LYS A 7 17.95 2.09 -7.11
N VAL A 8 17.51 3.12 -7.84
CA VAL A 8 16.38 3.97 -7.42
C VAL A 8 15.09 3.15 -7.29
N ALA A 9 14.89 2.13 -8.13
CA ALA A 9 13.72 1.25 -8.09
C ALA A 9 13.53 0.55 -6.73
N TYR A 10 14.62 0.25 -6.01
CA TYR A 10 14.55 -0.41 -4.71
C TYR A 10 13.72 0.39 -3.69
N TRP A 11 13.91 1.71 -3.65
CA TRP A 11 13.18 2.57 -2.73
C TRP A 11 11.68 2.62 -3.04
N PHE A 12 11.31 2.62 -4.32
CA PHE A 12 9.92 2.52 -4.76
C PHE A 12 9.28 1.19 -4.37
N PHE A 13 10.02 0.08 -4.49
CA PHE A 13 9.53 -1.23 -4.06
C PHE A 13 9.45 -1.36 -2.53
N ALA A 14 10.38 -0.77 -1.78
CA ALA A 14 10.32 -0.75 -0.33
C ALA A 14 9.08 0.00 0.19
N VAL A 15 8.81 1.19 -0.35
CA VAL A 15 7.59 1.97 -0.01
C VAL A 15 6.33 1.23 -0.45
N CYS A 16 6.33 0.63 -1.64
CA CYS A 16 5.24 -0.20 -2.15
C CYS A 16 4.87 -1.33 -1.17
N MET A 17 5.86 -2.11 -0.70
CA MET A 17 5.62 -3.19 0.25
C MET A 17 5.11 -2.70 1.61
N LEU A 18 5.60 -1.56 2.09
CA LEU A 18 5.11 -0.94 3.32
C LEU A 18 3.64 -0.54 3.20
N LEU A 19 3.28 0.16 2.12
CA LEU A 19 1.91 0.59 1.86
C LEU A 19 0.96 -0.60 1.65
N PHE A 20 1.42 -1.66 0.98
CA PHE A 20 0.65 -2.88 0.85
C PHE A 20 0.38 -3.53 2.22
N GLY A 21 1.39 -3.60 3.09
CA GLY A 21 1.22 -4.09 4.46
C GLY A 21 0.18 -3.29 5.25
N LEU A 22 0.22 -1.96 5.17
CA LEU A 22 -0.79 -1.09 5.78
C LEU A 22 -2.19 -1.33 5.20
N GLN A 23 -2.31 -1.52 3.88
CA GLN A 23 -3.60 -1.85 3.26
C GLN A 23 -4.22 -3.11 3.86
N LEU A 24 -3.42 -4.18 4.01
CA LEU A 24 -3.90 -5.44 4.58
C LEU A 24 -4.44 -5.26 6.01
N ILE A 25 -3.73 -4.50 6.85
CA ILE A 25 -4.17 -4.18 8.21
C ILE A 25 -5.55 -3.50 8.20
N TYR A 26 -5.74 -2.47 7.37
CA TYR A 26 -7.04 -1.81 7.23
C TYR A 26 -8.13 -2.73 6.65
N GLY A 27 -7.74 -3.66 5.78
CA GLY A 27 -8.64 -4.71 5.27
C GLY A 27 -9.17 -5.61 6.38
N PHE A 28 -8.29 -6.05 7.28
CA PHE A 28 -8.68 -6.84 8.45
C PHE A 28 -9.53 -6.06 9.44
N ILE A 29 -9.20 -4.78 9.71
CA ILE A 29 -10.03 -3.92 10.57
C ILE A 29 -11.46 -3.86 10.05
N MET A 30 -11.65 -3.64 8.75
CA MET A 30 -12.99 -3.63 8.14
C MET A 30 -13.67 -5.01 8.19
N ALA A 31 -12.91 -6.10 7.98
CA ALA A 31 -13.46 -7.46 8.07
C ALA A 31 -13.98 -7.77 9.48
N PHE A 32 -13.21 -7.43 10.53
CA PHE A 32 -13.63 -7.60 11.92
C PHE A 32 -14.84 -6.72 12.26
N ALA A 33 -14.85 -5.46 11.81
CA ALA A 33 -16.02 -4.59 11.97
C ALA A 33 -17.27 -5.18 11.30
N HIS A 34 -17.13 -5.80 10.13
CA HIS A 34 -18.24 -6.47 9.43
C HIS A 34 -18.73 -7.73 10.14
N MET A 35 -17.85 -8.42 10.88
CA MET A 35 -18.21 -9.56 11.73
C MET A 35 -18.85 -9.14 13.08
N GLY A 36 -19.03 -7.84 13.33
CA GLY A 36 -19.61 -7.30 14.56
C GLY A 36 -18.59 -6.97 15.66
N TYR A 37 -17.29 -7.13 15.38
CA TYR A 37 -16.21 -6.75 16.31
C TYR A 37 -15.76 -5.31 16.05
N ASP A 38 -16.60 -4.34 16.37
CA ASP A 38 -16.35 -2.92 16.10
C ASP A 38 -15.65 -2.19 17.27
N GLY A 39 -14.55 -2.76 17.77
CA GLY A 39 -13.80 -2.22 18.91
C GLY A 39 -13.04 -0.92 18.62
N LEU A 40 -12.79 -0.60 17.34
CA LEU A 40 -12.07 0.59 16.90
C LEU A 40 -12.98 1.72 16.38
N HIS A 41 -14.31 1.55 16.36
CA HIS A 41 -15.22 2.51 15.73
C HIS A 41 -15.04 3.97 16.19
N SER A 42 -14.80 4.16 17.49
CA SER A 42 -14.69 5.49 18.10
C SER A 42 -13.46 6.28 17.62
N ILE A 43 -12.43 5.59 17.12
CA ILE A 43 -11.18 6.18 16.63
C ILE A 43 -11.11 6.09 15.11
N ILE A 44 -11.48 4.93 14.55
CA ILE A 44 -11.44 4.65 13.11
C ILE A 44 -12.82 4.17 12.67
N PRO A 45 -13.70 5.10 12.28
CA PRO A 45 -14.98 4.74 11.69
C PRO A 45 -14.82 3.93 10.40
N PHE A 46 -15.80 3.08 10.08
CA PHE A 46 -15.74 2.17 8.92
C PHE A 46 -15.52 2.90 7.58
N ASN A 47 -16.14 4.06 7.37
CA ASN A 47 -15.96 4.86 6.16
C ASN A 47 -14.51 5.35 6.00
N THR A 48 -13.87 5.78 7.09
CA THR A 48 -12.46 6.17 7.12
C THR A 48 -11.56 4.98 6.85
N ALA A 49 -11.82 3.83 7.48
CA ALA A 49 -11.07 2.60 7.23
C ALA A 49 -11.15 2.18 5.75
N ARG A 50 -12.34 2.28 5.14
CA ARG A 50 -12.58 1.99 3.72
C ARG A 50 -11.85 2.95 2.81
N ALA A 51 -11.96 4.25 3.05
CA ALA A 51 -11.28 5.27 2.26
C ALA A 51 -9.75 5.09 2.31
N THR A 52 -9.20 4.84 3.50
CA THR A 52 -7.77 4.55 3.69
C THR A 52 -7.38 3.30 2.92
N HIS A 53 -8.09 2.18 3.06
CA HIS A 53 -7.79 0.94 2.33
C HIS A 53 -7.76 1.11 0.80
N THR A 54 -8.75 1.79 0.22
CA THR A 54 -8.80 2.00 -1.24
C THR A 54 -7.77 3.00 -1.74
N ASN A 55 -7.45 4.03 -0.95
CA ASN A 55 -6.41 4.98 -1.32
C ASN A 55 -5.03 4.32 -1.26
N LEU A 56 -4.77 3.52 -0.22
CA LEU A 56 -3.54 2.71 -0.13
C LEU A 56 -3.40 1.78 -1.34
N LEU A 57 -4.48 1.10 -1.76
CA LEU A 57 -4.50 0.25 -2.96
C LEU A 57 -3.97 0.99 -4.19
N VAL A 58 -4.47 2.19 -4.45
CA VAL A 58 -4.02 2.98 -5.59
C VAL A 58 -2.55 3.40 -5.41
N MET A 59 -2.19 3.89 -4.22
CA MET A 59 -0.85 4.45 -3.98
C MET A 59 0.27 3.40 -4.06
N TRP A 60 0.08 2.20 -3.49
CA TRP A 60 1.15 1.18 -3.57
C TRP A 60 1.30 0.63 -4.99
N LEU A 61 0.19 0.48 -5.74
CA LEU A 61 0.23 0.08 -7.15
C LEU A 61 0.99 1.09 -8.00
N LEU A 62 0.70 2.39 -7.83
CA LEU A 62 1.43 3.46 -8.52
C LEU A 62 2.93 3.45 -8.16
N SER A 63 3.27 3.28 -6.88
CA SER A 63 4.67 3.12 -6.46
C SER A 63 5.33 1.90 -7.10
N GLY A 64 4.60 0.78 -7.21
CA GLY A 64 5.06 -0.42 -7.90
C GLY A 64 5.32 -0.20 -9.39
N PHE A 65 4.42 0.51 -10.09
CA PHE A 65 4.60 0.86 -11.50
C PHE A 65 5.79 1.79 -11.71
N MET A 66 5.98 2.79 -10.85
CA MET A 66 7.15 3.67 -10.90
C MET A 66 8.44 2.90 -10.64
N GLY A 67 8.47 2.02 -9.62
CA GLY A 67 9.62 1.16 -9.34
C GLY A 67 9.97 0.23 -10.50
N ALA A 68 8.96 -0.37 -11.14
CA ALA A 68 9.14 -1.19 -12.33
C ALA A 68 9.71 -0.37 -13.50
N ALA A 69 9.18 0.83 -13.74
CA ALA A 69 9.70 1.73 -14.77
C ALA A 69 11.16 2.12 -14.52
N TYR A 70 11.54 2.48 -13.28
CA TYR A 70 12.93 2.78 -12.90
C TYR A 70 13.87 1.58 -12.97
N TYR A 71 13.35 0.35 -12.98
CA TYR A 71 14.17 -0.85 -13.13
C TYR A 71 14.32 -1.28 -14.60
N ILE A 72 13.23 -1.23 -15.36
CA ILE A 72 13.13 -1.73 -16.75
C ILE A 72 13.65 -0.71 -17.76
N ILE A 73 13.31 0.58 -17.64
CA ILE A 73 13.67 1.60 -18.64
C ILE A 73 15.18 1.84 -18.73
N PRO A 74 15.95 1.82 -17.63
CA PRO A 74 17.41 1.91 -17.71
C PRO A 74 17.96 0.59 -18.25
N GLU A 75 17.86 0.41 -19.56
CA GLU A 75 18.61 -0.53 -20.39
C GLU A 75 19.86 0.10 -21.01
#